data_AF-A0AAV5QI96-F1
#
_entry.id   AF-A0AAV5QI96-F1
#
_cell.length_a   1.000
_cell.length_b   1.000
_cell.length_c   1.000
_cell.angle_alpha   90.00
_cell.angle_beta   90.00
_cell.angle_gamma   90.00
#
_symmetry.space_group_name_H-M   'P 1'
#
loop_
_entity.id
_entity.type
_entity.pdbx_description
1 polymer ?
#
loop_
_entity_poly.entity_id
_entity_poly.type
_entity_poly.pdbx_seq_one_letter_code
_entity_poly.pdbx_strand_id
1 'polypeptide(L)'
;MSNRKIRLSVFAVAIVVGVLILFQTFHYSDDFKMATALLGDDTKENTEANNILVSNTVVQGANSEDKLQEANSVIKVSGEDKEGSRKDLTEKPGEQFNPEKEFMEILSFSPVVIFSKTYCPYSQRLKSLLKNDYELTPEPIIVELDKHKHGAELQTYIGQQSGRRTVPNLYVKGVSRGGSDDIRELHDKGELLDLLTTWGNKSLKVTKHSVPSNS
;
A
#
# COMPACT_ATOMS: atom_id res chain seq x y z
N MET A 1 -46.38 31.10 27.56
CA MET A 1 -45.56 29.90 27.33
C MET A 1 -44.42 29.91 28.35
N SER A 2 -44.30 28.88 29.21
CA SER A 2 -43.45 28.93 30.41
C SER A 2 -41.95 29.07 30.08
N ASN A 3 -41.28 30.05 30.69
CA ASN A 3 -39.84 30.33 30.57
C ASN A 3 -38.93 29.10 30.84
N ARG A 4 -39.46 28.07 31.54
CA ARG A 4 -38.75 26.81 31.80
C ARG A 4 -38.65 25.94 30.55
N LYS A 5 -39.67 25.93 29.69
CA LYS A 5 -39.68 25.15 28.43
C LYS A 5 -38.74 25.74 27.39
N ILE A 6 -38.65 27.08 27.34
CA ILE A 6 -37.75 27.81 26.43
C ILE A 6 -36.28 27.59 26.83
N ARG A 7 -35.96 27.65 28.13
CA ARG A 7 -34.60 27.36 28.62
C ARG A 7 -34.18 25.93 28.31
N LEU A 8 -35.06 24.94 28.55
CA LEU A 8 -34.77 23.54 28.28
C LEU A 8 -34.53 23.26 26.78
N SER A 9 -35.31 23.90 25.89
CA SER A 9 -35.10 23.77 24.45
C SER A 9 -33.81 24.44 23.97
N VAL A 10 -33.43 25.58 24.56
CA VAL A 10 -32.17 26.27 24.20
C VAL A 10 -30.94 25.45 24.62
N PHE A 11 -30.97 24.82 25.79
CA PHE A 11 -29.90 23.92 26.22
C PHE A 11 -29.79 22.67 25.34
N ALA A 12 -30.92 22.07 24.94
CA ALA A 12 -30.92 20.91 24.06
C ALA A 12 -30.32 21.25 22.67
N VAL A 13 -30.66 22.41 22.11
CA VAL A 13 -30.10 22.87 20.84
C VAL A 13 -28.60 23.16 20.95
N ALA A 14 -28.16 23.80 22.05
CA ALA A 14 -26.74 24.07 22.28
C ALA A 14 -25.89 22.79 22.40
N ILE A 15 -26.43 21.73 23.03
CA ILE A 15 -25.75 20.43 23.12
C ILE A 15 -25.63 19.77 21.74
N VAL A 16 -26.70 19.77 20.93
CA VAL A 16 -26.67 19.18 19.59
C VAL A 16 -25.70 19.92 18.67
N VAL A 17 -25.69 21.26 18.71
CA VAL A 17 -24.74 22.08 17.95
C VAL A 17 -23.30 21.85 18.46
N GLY A 18 -23.10 21.75 19.76
CA GLY A 18 -21.79 21.44 20.35
C GLY A 18 -21.26 20.07 19.92
N VAL A 19 -22.11 19.04 19.90
CA VAL A 19 -21.74 17.69 19.43
C VAL A 19 -21.43 17.69 17.93
N LEU A 20 -22.18 18.45 17.11
CA LEU A 20 -21.88 18.59 15.68
C LEU A 20 -20.56 19.32 15.41
N ILE A 21 -20.27 20.39 16.18
CA ILE A 21 -18.98 21.09 16.09
C ILE A 21 -17.85 20.16 16.53
N LEU A 22 -18.01 19.42 17.63
CA LEU A 22 -17.01 18.45 18.08
C LEU A 22 -16.80 17.34 17.05
N PHE A 23 -17.87 16.81 16.44
CA PHE A 23 -17.79 15.80 15.40
C PHE A 23 -17.10 16.31 14.13
N GLN A 24 -17.38 17.55 13.72
CA GLN A 24 -16.69 18.20 12.60
C GLN A 24 -15.21 18.44 12.93
N THR A 25 -14.86 18.89 14.14
CA THR A 25 -13.44 19.07 14.54
C THR A 25 -12.69 17.75 14.68
N PHE A 26 -13.37 16.67 15.10
CA PHE A 26 -12.80 15.35 15.22
C PHE A 26 -12.45 14.78 13.84
N HIS A 27 -13.33 14.94 12.84
CA HIS A 27 -13.02 14.55 11.46
C HIS A 27 -12.10 15.52 10.71
N TYR A 28 -12.08 16.82 11.07
CA TYR A 28 -11.17 17.80 10.47
C TYR A 28 -9.70 17.58 10.85
N SER A 29 -9.46 16.92 12.00
CA SER A 29 -8.11 16.67 12.51
C SER A 29 -7.34 15.64 11.67
N ASP A 30 -8.04 14.77 10.93
CA ASP A 30 -7.43 13.73 10.10
C ASP A 30 -6.97 14.28 8.72
N ASP A 31 -7.65 15.29 8.17
CA ASP A 31 -7.28 15.89 6.88
C ASP A 31 -6.13 16.93 7.00
N PHE A 32 -6.03 17.66 8.12
CA PHE A 32 -5.05 18.76 8.27
C PHE A 32 -3.60 18.30 8.44
N LYS A 33 -3.36 17.10 9.02
CA LYS A 33 -2.00 16.55 9.16
C LYS A 33 -1.34 16.21 7.83
N MET A 34 -2.13 15.98 6.78
CA MET A 34 -1.62 15.71 5.43
C MET A 34 -1.23 16.99 4.68
N ALA A 35 -1.85 18.13 5.00
CA ALA A 35 -1.60 19.40 4.33
C ALA A 35 -0.31 20.09 4.81
N THR A 36 0.07 19.94 6.08
CA THR A 36 1.28 20.58 6.63
C THR A 36 2.59 19.89 6.17
N ALA A 37 2.51 18.66 5.67
CA ALA A 37 3.69 17.94 5.16
C ALA A 37 4.15 18.40 3.76
N LEU A 38 3.39 19.27 3.07
CA LEU A 38 3.69 19.72 1.71
C LEU A 38 4.33 21.12 1.63
N LEU A 39 4.61 21.78 2.76
CA LEU A 39 5.18 23.13 2.81
C LEU A 39 6.29 23.30 3.87
N GLY A 40 7.34 22.47 3.83
CA GLY A 40 8.64 22.80 4.46
C GLY A 40 9.66 23.09 3.36
N ASP A 41 9.81 24.34 2.92
CA ASP A 41 10.64 25.42 3.48
C ASP A 41 12.14 25.23 3.16
N ASP A 42 12.49 25.62 1.94
CA ASP A 42 13.83 26.01 1.52
C ASP A 42 14.16 27.38 2.15
N THR A 43 15.10 27.46 3.09
CA THR A 43 16.24 28.41 3.07
C THR A 43 16.95 28.50 4.43
N LYS A 44 18.30 28.46 4.35
CA LYS A 44 19.32 29.29 5.03
C LYS A 44 20.61 28.46 5.15
N GLU A 45 21.83 28.95 4.93
CA GLU A 45 22.39 30.18 4.40
C GLU A 45 23.90 29.90 4.21
N ASN A 46 24.48 30.58 3.22
CA ASN A 46 25.87 30.63 2.77
C ASN A 46 26.89 30.96 3.89
N THR A 47 28.15 30.50 3.77
CA THR A 47 29.38 31.35 3.86
C THR A 47 30.63 30.59 3.38
N GLU A 48 31.10 30.97 2.19
CA GLU A 48 32.48 31.13 1.68
C GLU A 48 33.70 30.53 2.43
N ALA A 49 34.58 29.85 1.68
CA ALA A 49 35.89 30.40 1.25
C ALA A 49 36.68 29.44 0.32
N ASN A 50 36.82 29.89 -0.93
CA ASN A 50 37.98 29.82 -1.83
C ASN A 50 39.18 28.92 -1.46
N ASN A 51 39.59 28.07 -2.42
CA ASN A 51 40.93 28.27 -2.99
C ASN A 51 41.08 27.83 -4.45
N ILE A 52 41.69 28.74 -5.19
CA ILE A 52 42.02 28.80 -6.61
C ILE A 52 43.36 28.09 -6.86
N LEU A 53 43.50 27.33 -7.96
CA LEU A 53 44.63 27.40 -8.91
C LEU A 53 44.32 26.48 -10.12
N VAL A 54 43.72 26.98 -11.20
CA VAL A 54 44.38 27.53 -12.41
C VAL A 54 45.51 26.66 -12.96
N SER A 55 45.23 26.03 -14.10
CA SER A 55 46.11 26.12 -15.27
C SER A 55 45.26 26.06 -16.53
N ASN A 56 45.13 27.23 -17.17
CA ASN A 56 44.59 27.43 -18.51
C ASN A 56 45.55 26.84 -19.56
N THR A 57 45.01 26.43 -20.71
CA THR A 57 45.40 26.88 -22.07
C THR A 57 44.34 26.34 -23.05
N VAL A 58 43.30 27.13 -23.34
CA VAL A 58 43.05 27.94 -24.57
C VAL A 58 42.52 27.08 -25.75
N VAL A 59 41.20 27.12 -26.03
CA VAL A 59 40.44 27.90 -27.07
C VAL A 59 40.89 27.55 -28.51
N GLN A 60 40.10 27.28 -29.55
CA GLN A 60 38.78 27.63 -30.14
C GLN A 60 38.34 26.38 -30.98
N GLY A 61 37.12 26.15 -31.46
CA GLY A 61 35.93 26.97 -31.72
C GLY A 61 34.89 26.14 -32.52
N ALA A 62 33.66 26.66 -32.54
CA ALA A 62 32.45 26.33 -33.31
C ALA A 62 32.53 25.34 -34.50
N ASN A 63 31.55 24.45 -34.66
CA ASN A 63 30.27 24.72 -35.33
C ASN A 63 29.42 23.43 -35.44
N SER A 64 28.11 23.60 -35.34
CA SER A 64 27.04 22.64 -35.67
C SER A 64 26.96 22.37 -37.17
N GLU A 65 26.61 21.13 -37.56
CA GLU A 65 25.57 20.78 -38.57
C GLU A 65 25.62 19.30 -39.01
N ASP A 66 24.43 18.69 -38.97
CA ASP A 66 23.83 17.70 -39.88
C ASP A 66 24.61 16.52 -40.50
N LYS A 67 24.15 15.32 -40.06
CA LYS A 67 23.61 14.19 -40.84
C LYS A 67 24.47 13.35 -41.82
N LEU A 68 24.19 12.05 -41.69
CA LEU A 68 24.16 10.97 -42.69
C LEU A 68 25.50 10.25 -43.02
N GLN A 69 25.66 9.00 -42.57
CA GLN A 69 25.36 7.81 -43.39
C GLN A 69 25.66 6.47 -42.68
N GLU A 70 24.58 5.68 -42.65
CA GLU A 70 24.45 4.22 -42.58
C GLU A 70 25.51 3.42 -43.37
N ALA A 71 25.97 2.28 -42.83
CA ALA A 71 25.91 0.97 -43.50
C ALA A 71 26.51 -0.16 -42.63
N ASN A 72 25.71 -1.23 -42.50
CA ASN A 72 25.91 -2.44 -41.70
C ASN A 72 26.98 -3.42 -42.23
N SER A 73 27.55 -4.25 -41.34
CA SER A 73 28.07 -5.59 -41.68
C SER A 73 28.03 -6.57 -40.49
N VAL A 74 26.93 -7.32 -40.41
CA VAL A 74 26.75 -8.78 -40.19
C VAL A 74 27.72 -9.60 -39.28
N ILE A 75 27.16 -10.03 -38.13
CA ILE A 75 27.06 -11.38 -37.49
C ILE A 75 28.26 -12.37 -37.50
N LYS A 76 28.68 -12.82 -36.30
CA LYS A 76 28.81 -14.27 -35.95
C LYS A 76 28.91 -14.62 -34.43
N VAL A 77 27.81 -15.20 -33.93
CA VAL A 77 27.53 -16.28 -32.94
C VAL A 77 28.58 -16.78 -31.91
N SER A 78 28.15 -16.86 -30.64
CA SER A 78 28.16 -17.97 -29.65
C SER A 78 28.23 -17.33 -28.24
N GLY A 79 27.47 -17.65 -27.19
CA GLY A 79 26.74 -18.83 -26.74
C GLY A 79 27.15 -19.01 -25.27
N GLU A 80 26.24 -18.82 -24.30
CA GLU A 80 26.30 -19.38 -22.93
C GLU A 80 25.08 -18.94 -22.09
N ASP A 81 24.31 -19.94 -21.65
CA ASP A 81 23.17 -19.80 -20.74
C ASP A 81 23.65 -19.42 -19.33
N LYS A 82 23.18 -18.28 -18.82
CA LYS A 82 23.27 -17.95 -17.38
C LYS A 82 21.95 -17.39 -16.86
N GLU A 83 21.26 -18.25 -16.12
CA GLU A 83 20.50 -17.98 -14.91
C GLU A 83 20.08 -16.52 -14.67
N GLY A 84 18.83 -16.23 -15.05
CA GLY A 84 18.18 -14.95 -14.82
C GLY A 84 17.82 -14.73 -13.35
N SER A 85 18.84 -14.50 -12.52
CA SER A 85 18.70 -13.75 -11.28
C SER A 85 18.23 -12.34 -11.65
N ARG A 86 16.95 -12.05 -11.41
CA ARG A 86 16.45 -10.67 -11.42
C ARG A 86 17.16 -9.95 -10.28
N LYS A 87 18.26 -9.26 -10.62
CA LYS A 87 18.99 -8.37 -9.72
C LYS A 87 17.99 -7.35 -9.18
N ASP A 88 17.69 -7.48 -7.91
CA ASP A 88 16.96 -6.50 -7.14
C ASP A 88 17.76 -5.18 -7.16
N LEU A 89 17.18 -4.16 -7.76
CA LEU A 89 17.82 -2.87 -8.04
C LEU A 89 17.50 -1.85 -6.94
N THR A 90 17.47 -2.23 -5.66
CA THR A 90 17.15 -1.28 -4.58
C THR A 90 17.79 -1.60 -3.23
N GLU A 91 19.08 -1.94 -3.17
CA GLU A 91 19.80 -1.80 -1.87
C GLU A 91 21.05 -0.93 -2.04
N LYS A 92 20.95 0.30 -1.51
CA LYS A 92 22.13 1.10 -1.16
C LYS A 92 22.73 0.48 0.11
N PRO A 93 24.03 0.16 0.16
CA PRO A 93 24.66 -0.36 1.36
C PRO A 93 24.45 0.59 2.55
N GLY A 94 23.73 0.13 3.58
CA GLY A 94 23.57 0.85 4.85
C GLY A 94 22.15 1.31 5.23
N GLU A 95 21.13 1.07 4.42
CA GLU A 95 19.74 1.41 4.79
C GLU A 95 19.13 0.33 5.71
N GLN A 96 18.70 0.73 6.92
CA GLN A 96 18.05 -0.16 7.88
C GLN A 96 16.61 -0.46 7.48
N PHE A 97 16.17 -1.71 7.62
CA PHE A 97 14.79 -2.10 7.31
C PHE A 97 13.78 -1.37 8.21
N ASN A 98 12.73 -0.82 7.60
CA ASN A 98 11.62 -0.18 8.28
C ASN A 98 10.31 -0.96 8.00
N PRO A 99 9.79 -1.73 8.98
CA PRO A 99 8.60 -2.55 8.77
C PRO A 99 7.31 -1.75 8.54
N GLU A 100 7.22 -0.53 9.08
CA GLU A 100 6.07 0.36 8.86
C GLU A 100 6.01 0.82 7.42
N LYS A 101 7.14 1.29 6.88
CA LYS A 101 7.24 1.73 5.48
C LYS A 101 6.88 0.58 4.52
N GLU A 102 7.50 -0.58 4.71
CA GLU A 102 7.23 -1.78 3.91
C GLU A 102 5.75 -2.19 3.97
N PHE A 103 5.17 -2.22 5.18
CA PHE A 103 3.77 -2.57 5.37
C PHE A 103 2.82 -1.60 4.62
N MET A 104 3.08 -0.29 4.73
CA MET A 104 2.26 0.72 4.05
C MET A 104 2.41 0.65 2.53
N GLU A 105 3.62 0.39 2.04
CA GLU A 105 3.89 0.19 0.62
C GLU A 105 3.14 -1.04 0.08
N ILE A 106 3.23 -2.18 0.76
CA ILE A 106 2.48 -3.40 0.43
C ILE A 106 0.97 -3.12 0.32
N LEU A 107 0.40 -2.42 1.30
CA LEU A 107 -1.03 -2.10 1.33
C LEU A 107 -1.45 -1.10 0.25
N SER A 108 -0.51 -0.34 -0.33
CA SER A 108 -0.78 0.63 -1.38
C SER A 108 -0.98 -0.02 -2.75
N PHE A 109 -0.40 -1.21 -2.98
CA PHE A 109 -0.43 -1.87 -4.28
C PHE A 109 -1.78 -2.49 -4.65
N SER A 110 -2.57 -2.94 -3.67
CA SER A 110 -3.90 -3.49 -3.90
C SER A 110 -4.83 -3.24 -2.70
N PRO A 111 -6.13 -2.98 -2.93
CA PRO A 111 -7.12 -2.92 -1.86
C PRO A 111 -7.25 -4.23 -1.09
N VAL A 112 -6.84 -5.37 -1.66
CA VAL A 112 -6.87 -6.68 -1.00
C VAL A 112 -5.46 -7.24 -0.90
N VAL A 113 -5.00 -7.45 0.33
CA VAL A 113 -3.68 -8.03 0.63
C VAL A 113 -3.86 -9.23 1.55
N ILE A 114 -3.14 -10.32 1.28
CA ILE A 114 -3.13 -11.52 2.09
C ILE A 114 -1.71 -11.73 2.59
N PHE A 115 -1.50 -11.51 3.89
CA PHE A 115 -0.27 -11.96 4.55
C PHE A 115 -0.38 -13.46 4.84
N SER A 116 0.56 -14.23 4.30
CA SER A 116 0.51 -15.68 4.19
C SER A 116 1.86 -16.29 4.61
N LYS A 117 1.88 -17.62 4.74
CA LYS A 117 3.11 -18.41 4.65
C LYS A 117 2.89 -19.61 3.74
N THR A 118 3.92 -19.98 2.98
CA THR A 118 3.76 -21.01 1.93
C THR A 118 3.41 -22.39 2.49
N TYR A 119 3.97 -22.75 3.64
CA TYR A 119 3.73 -24.03 4.31
C TYR A 119 2.44 -24.06 5.15
N CYS A 120 1.75 -22.93 5.35
CA CYS A 120 0.62 -22.86 6.27
C CYS A 120 -0.66 -23.39 5.60
N PRO A 121 -1.29 -24.46 6.13
CA PRO A 121 -2.50 -25.02 5.54
C PRO A 121 -3.70 -24.05 5.62
N TYR A 122 -3.80 -23.23 6.67
CA TYR A 122 -4.85 -22.21 6.78
C TYR A 122 -4.68 -21.11 5.72
N SER A 123 -3.44 -20.72 5.42
CA SER A 123 -3.17 -19.74 4.36
C SER A 123 -3.55 -20.30 2.99
N GLN A 124 -3.27 -21.57 2.74
CA GLN A 124 -3.70 -22.25 1.51
C GLN A 124 -5.23 -22.29 1.41
N ARG A 125 -5.95 -22.65 2.48
CA ARG A 125 -7.42 -22.67 2.51
C ARG A 125 -8.04 -21.30 2.17
N LEU A 126 -7.57 -20.22 2.80
CA LEU A 126 -8.05 -18.88 2.51
C LEU A 126 -7.81 -18.50 1.04
N LYS A 127 -6.59 -18.73 0.54
CA LYS A 127 -6.24 -18.44 -0.86
C LYS A 127 -7.10 -19.24 -1.84
N SER A 128 -7.32 -20.52 -1.57
CA SER A 128 -8.17 -21.38 -2.40
C SER A 128 -9.62 -20.93 -2.40
N LEU A 129 -10.20 -20.60 -1.24
CA LEU A 129 -11.58 -20.09 -1.15
C LEU A 129 -11.73 -18.81 -1.98
N LEU A 130 -10.86 -17.82 -1.77
CA LEU A 130 -10.96 -16.55 -2.50
C LEU A 130 -10.75 -16.75 -4.02
N LYS A 131 -9.83 -17.63 -4.43
CA LYS A 131 -9.56 -17.90 -5.84
C LYS A 131 -10.68 -18.69 -6.54
N ASN A 132 -11.25 -19.67 -5.86
CA ASN A 132 -12.18 -20.62 -6.47
C ASN A 132 -13.61 -20.09 -6.48
N ASP A 133 -14.01 -19.37 -5.44
CA ASP A 133 -15.39 -18.95 -5.23
C ASP A 133 -15.64 -17.48 -5.59
N TYR A 134 -14.59 -16.68 -5.74
CA TYR A 134 -14.71 -15.24 -6.00
C TYR A 134 -13.77 -14.78 -7.11
N GLU A 135 -14.22 -13.77 -7.84
CA GLU A 135 -13.39 -12.96 -8.71
C GLU A 135 -13.30 -11.55 -8.11
N LEU A 136 -12.07 -11.12 -7.87
CA LEU A 136 -11.72 -9.87 -7.21
C LEU A 136 -10.93 -9.02 -8.20
N THR A 137 -11.42 -7.81 -8.50
CA THR A 137 -10.74 -6.88 -9.39
C THR A 137 -10.53 -5.54 -8.67
N PRO A 138 -9.27 -5.09 -8.49
CA PRO A 138 -8.01 -5.75 -8.89
C PRO A 138 -7.72 -7.03 -8.09
N GLU A 139 -6.78 -7.85 -8.58
CA GLU A 139 -6.41 -9.11 -7.93
C GLU A 139 -5.79 -8.88 -6.54
N PRO A 140 -6.00 -9.83 -5.60
CA PRO A 140 -5.34 -9.79 -4.30
C PRO A 140 -3.83 -9.93 -4.41
N ILE A 141 -3.09 -9.15 -3.64
CA ILE A 141 -1.65 -9.35 -3.47
C ILE A 141 -1.41 -10.34 -2.34
N ILE A 142 -0.55 -11.33 -2.58
CA ILE A 142 -0.18 -12.34 -1.60
C ILE A 142 1.27 -12.09 -1.17
N VAL A 143 1.47 -11.84 0.11
CA VAL A 143 2.80 -11.66 0.72
C VAL A 143 3.13 -12.90 1.54
N GLU A 144 4.05 -13.71 1.02
CA GLU A 144 4.54 -14.91 1.71
C GLU A 144 5.65 -14.53 2.70
N LEU A 145 5.29 -14.34 3.96
CA LEU A 145 6.19 -13.83 5.01
C LEU A 145 7.38 -14.77 5.29
N ASP A 146 7.25 -16.06 5.01
CA ASP A 146 8.36 -17.03 5.12
C ASP A 146 9.40 -16.89 4.00
N LYS A 147 9.05 -16.20 2.91
CA LYS A 147 9.95 -15.92 1.78
C LYS A 147 10.44 -14.48 1.75
N HIS A 148 9.84 -13.59 2.53
CA HIS A 148 10.23 -12.21 2.64
C HIS A 148 11.51 -12.08 3.48
N LYS A 149 12.52 -11.35 2.98
CA LYS A 149 13.83 -11.17 3.64
C LYS A 149 13.70 -10.75 5.11
N HIS A 150 12.80 -9.80 5.38
CA HIS A 150 12.50 -9.28 6.71
C HIS A 150 11.14 -9.77 7.26
N GLY A 151 10.69 -10.96 6.84
CA GLY A 151 9.34 -11.43 7.10
C GLY A 151 8.96 -11.56 8.58
N ALA A 152 9.91 -11.89 9.46
CA ALA A 152 9.68 -11.97 10.90
C ALA A 152 9.43 -10.60 11.55
N GLU A 153 10.22 -9.59 11.16
CA GLU A 153 10.07 -8.20 11.60
C GLU A 153 8.73 -7.63 11.09
N LEU A 154 8.43 -7.86 9.81
CA LEU A 154 7.17 -7.46 9.20
C LEU A 154 5.97 -8.15 9.87
N GLN A 155 6.04 -9.46 10.15
CA GLN A 155 4.97 -10.18 10.87
C GLN A 155 4.72 -9.61 12.27
N THR A 156 5.79 -9.24 12.96
CA THR A 156 5.70 -8.63 14.30
C THR A 156 4.97 -7.30 14.22
N TYR A 157 5.32 -6.44 13.25
CA TYR A 157 4.65 -5.17 13.02
C TYR A 157 3.17 -5.36 12.63
N ILE A 158 2.87 -6.25 11.68
CA ILE A 158 1.47 -6.58 11.31
C ILE A 158 0.66 -7.03 12.53
N GLY A 159 1.27 -7.83 13.42
CA GLY A 159 0.63 -8.28 14.65
C GLY A 159 0.34 -7.15 15.63
N GLN A 160 1.19 -6.12 15.70
CA GLN A 160 0.95 -4.92 16.50
C GLN A 160 -0.20 -4.08 15.91
N GLN A 161 -0.26 -3.93 14.59
CA GLN A 161 -1.28 -3.13 13.92
C GLN A 161 -2.67 -3.78 13.92
N SER A 162 -2.74 -5.09 13.73
CA SER A 162 -4.02 -5.82 13.63
C SER A 162 -4.48 -6.50 14.92
N GLY A 163 -3.59 -6.64 15.90
CA GLY A 163 -3.80 -7.56 17.03
C GLY A 163 -3.68 -9.05 16.66
N ARG A 164 -3.46 -9.39 15.39
CA ARG A 164 -3.38 -10.78 14.90
C ARG A 164 -1.94 -11.16 14.58
N ARG A 165 -1.37 -12.04 15.40
CA ARG A 165 0.01 -12.53 15.24
C ARG A 165 0.17 -13.72 14.30
N THR A 166 -0.94 -14.31 13.84
CA THR A 166 -0.98 -15.53 13.03
C THR A 166 -1.24 -15.25 11.56
N VAL A 167 -0.78 -16.15 10.70
CA VAL A 167 -1.19 -16.21 9.29
C VAL A 167 -2.30 -17.25 9.08
N PRO A 168 -3.16 -17.09 8.06
CA PRO A 168 -3.24 -15.92 7.19
C PRO A 168 -3.85 -14.71 7.91
N ASN A 169 -3.59 -13.53 7.35
CA ASN A 169 -4.27 -12.29 7.73
C ASN A 169 -4.73 -11.56 6.46
N LEU A 170 -6.05 -11.49 6.24
CA LEU A 170 -6.66 -10.81 5.11
C LEU A 170 -6.84 -9.33 5.44
N TYR A 171 -6.28 -8.46 4.62
CA TYR A 171 -6.52 -7.03 4.64
C TYR A 171 -7.42 -6.62 3.50
N VAL A 172 -8.43 -5.80 3.80
CA VAL A 172 -9.24 -5.11 2.81
C VAL A 172 -9.25 -3.62 3.16
N LYS A 173 -8.75 -2.79 2.25
CA LYS A 173 -8.58 -1.34 2.41
C LYS A 173 -7.82 -0.96 3.68
N GLY A 174 -6.69 -1.62 3.90
CA GLY A 174 -5.81 -1.37 5.04
C GLY A 174 -6.33 -1.86 6.39
N VAL A 175 -7.48 -2.53 6.44
CA VAL A 175 -8.05 -3.09 7.67
C VAL A 175 -7.99 -4.61 7.64
N SER A 176 -7.47 -5.20 8.72
CA SER A 176 -7.50 -6.65 8.95
C SER A 176 -8.95 -7.13 9.09
N ARG A 177 -9.35 -8.10 8.25
CA ARG A 177 -10.67 -8.75 8.23
C ARG A 177 -10.66 -10.15 8.81
N GLY A 178 -9.49 -10.67 9.18
CA GLY A 178 -9.36 -11.93 9.88
C GLY A 178 -8.48 -12.95 9.18
N GLY A 179 -8.48 -14.17 9.71
CA GLY A 179 -7.76 -15.32 9.18
C GLY A 179 -8.66 -16.25 8.37
N SER A 180 -8.21 -17.49 8.18
CA SER A 180 -8.93 -18.47 7.36
C SER A 180 -10.31 -18.79 7.92
N ASP A 181 -10.41 -18.99 9.23
CA ASP A 181 -11.65 -19.46 9.86
C ASP A 181 -12.70 -18.34 9.87
N ASP A 182 -12.30 -17.10 10.18
CA ASP A 182 -13.16 -15.92 10.15
C ASP A 182 -13.80 -15.73 8.77
N ILE A 183 -13.00 -15.80 7.71
CA ILE A 183 -13.47 -15.58 6.34
C ILE A 183 -14.29 -16.78 5.85
N ARG A 184 -13.92 -18.00 6.24
CA ARG A 184 -14.69 -19.21 5.92
C ARG A 184 -16.08 -19.16 6.55
N GLU A 185 -16.19 -18.73 7.80
CA GLU A 185 -17.47 -18.60 8.48
C GLU A 185 -18.40 -17.63 7.75
N LEU A 186 -17.89 -16.48 7.33
CA LEU A 186 -18.66 -15.50 6.53
C LEU A 186 -19.07 -16.06 5.16
N HIS A 187 -18.22 -16.87 4.54
CA HIS A 187 -18.55 -17.55 3.29
C HIS A 187 -19.69 -18.56 3.48
N ASP A 188 -19.60 -19.40 4.50
CA ASP A 188 -20.58 -20.44 4.80
C ASP A 188 -21.94 -19.82 5.19
N LYS A 189 -21.94 -18.64 5.82
CA LYS A 189 -23.14 -17.84 6.10
C LYS A 189 -23.72 -17.12 4.88
N GLY A 190 -23.00 -17.09 3.76
CA GLY A 190 -23.41 -16.34 2.56
C GLY A 190 -23.18 -14.83 2.65
N GLU A 191 -22.54 -14.34 3.71
CA GLU A 191 -22.35 -12.90 3.99
C GLU A 191 -21.09 -12.32 3.33
N LEU A 192 -20.13 -13.17 2.96
CA LEU A 192 -18.80 -12.72 2.51
C LEU A 192 -18.85 -11.87 1.23
N LEU A 193 -19.75 -12.13 0.29
CA LEU A 193 -19.87 -11.33 -0.94
C LEU A 193 -20.21 -9.87 -0.64
N ASP A 194 -21.23 -9.66 0.18
CA ASP A 194 -21.72 -8.33 0.55
C ASP A 194 -20.69 -7.59 1.40
N LEU A 195 -20.02 -8.31 2.31
CA LEU A 195 -18.97 -7.74 3.15
C LEU A 195 -17.73 -7.34 2.34
N LEU A 196 -17.24 -8.18 1.42
CA LEU A 196 -16.12 -7.81 0.56
C LEU A 196 -16.46 -6.58 -0.30
N THR A 197 -17.68 -6.51 -0.83
CA THR A 197 -18.18 -5.35 -1.59
C THR A 197 -18.23 -4.10 -0.71
N THR A 198 -18.73 -4.24 0.52
CA THR A 198 -18.85 -3.13 1.48
C THR A 198 -17.48 -2.62 1.93
N TRP A 199 -16.56 -3.52 2.28
CA TRP A 199 -15.21 -3.17 2.73
C TRP A 199 -14.36 -2.59 1.60
N GLY A 200 -14.49 -3.15 0.40
CA GLY A 200 -13.72 -2.75 -0.77
C GLY A 200 -14.24 -1.49 -1.47
N ASN A 201 -15.54 -1.19 -1.36
CA ASN A 201 -16.20 -0.02 -1.94
C ASN A 201 -15.80 0.16 -3.43
N LYS A 202 -15.64 1.40 -3.91
CA LYS A 202 -15.28 1.71 -5.30
C LYS A 202 -13.92 1.15 -5.76
N SER A 203 -13.06 0.73 -4.82
CA SER A 203 -11.73 0.20 -5.15
C SER A 203 -11.71 -1.29 -5.44
N LEU A 204 -12.78 -2.02 -5.17
CA LEU A 204 -12.83 -3.48 -5.36
C LEU A 204 -14.15 -3.88 -5.99
N LYS A 205 -14.10 -4.48 -7.17
CA LYS A 205 -15.21 -5.22 -7.75
C LYS A 205 -15.13 -6.67 -7.28
N VAL A 206 -16.26 -7.20 -6.82
CA VAL A 206 -16.38 -8.57 -6.31
C VAL A 206 -17.52 -9.27 -7.05
N THR A 207 -17.23 -10.44 -7.61
CA THR A 207 -18.22 -11.37 -8.17
C THR A 207 -18.03 -12.72 -7.49
N LYS A 208 -19.13 -13.43 -7.20
CA LYS A 208 -19.07 -14.82 -6.71
C LYS A 208 -19.28 -15.76 -7.89
N HIS A 209 -18.41 -16.75 -8.05
CA HIS A 209 -18.64 -17.81 -9.04
C HIS A 209 -19.87 -18.60 -8.63
N SER A 210 -20.84 -18.74 -9.54
CA SER A 210 -21.94 -19.66 -9.31
C SER A 210 -21.42 -21.08 -9.43
N VAL A 211 -21.72 -21.91 -8.43
CA VAL A 211 -21.63 -23.37 -8.63
C VAL A 211 -22.75 -23.72 -9.62
N PRO A 212 -22.48 -24.43 -10.74
CA PRO A 212 -23.56 -24.99 -11.52
C PRO A 212 -24.34 -25.94 -10.61
N SER A 213 -25.57 -25.54 -10.29
CA SER A 213 -26.50 -26.38 -9.52
C SER A 213 -26.87 -27.57 -10.40
N ASN A 214 -26.14 -28.67 -10.29
CA ASN A 214 -26.60 -29.96 -10.77
C ASN A 214 -27.57 -30.50 -9.72
N SER A 215 -28.84 -30.11 -9.87
CA SER A 215 -29.98 -30.75 -9.22
C SER A 215 -30.23 -32.15 -9.80
#